data_AF-A0A8H6RX45-F1
#
_entry.id   AF-A0A8H6RX45-F1
#
_cell.length_a   1.000
_cell.length_b   1.000
_cell.length_c   1.000
_cell.angle_alpha   90.00
_cell.angle_beta   90.00
_cell.angle_gamma   90.00
#
_symmetry.space_group_name_H-M   'P 1'
#
loop_
_entity.id
_entity.type
_entity.pdbx_description
1 polymer ?
#
loop_
_entity_poly.entity_id
_entity_poly.type
_entity_poly.pdbx_seq_one_letter_code
_entity_poly.pdbx_strand_id
1 'polypeptide(L)'
;MDSQVLNHCKGSYCADHFRVAAHNCPKFDAAKYDRVSPNCPLCNSVVSVRAGQDPNEAVETHFLVDCSVLTGRVKSKAPVCARPRCGKTLFAPISCTKCQKQFCPAHRFPADHICMPATTARTGGLTAGSKLLELNTKATAAGAKTVGAIKAAASAAQASASSRAAAASSRATAAPSTSAASSSKPAIPIPAVFSKTDRSLSTPSSPKQPEPQLEIISAPEPLNPGLIALTMQSQNFMTGDPLSLDRIRGVLTRLEDTIIFSLIERAQFAQNPRIYQRGAFPELKASGFEGSWLEWFLKEIETFHAKARRYTSPDEYPFTPPTALPSPVLPPLAFPDILYPNTVNANASIQSFYVRTIVPRITRRATAVLAASKRAKGITGDDEYEDDGNYGSAATIDVEALQAISKRVHYGKFVSESKFQDNPGAFIPHILTPNREALEALITKPEVERKLLVRLRKKAETYAQDFGPDGDYKRDAEGNVEAIKIDVDGVVDLYESFIIPLTKEIEVDYLLQRLRGLSNEEIDTLKQKTVAT
;
A
#
# COMPACT_ATOMS: atom_id res chain seq x y z
N MET A 1 -53.42 14.93 -20.61
CA MET A 1 -52.34 15.71 -19.96
C MET A 1 -52.39 15.34 -18.50
N ASP A 2 -51.46 14.50 -18.06
CA ASP A 2 -51.60 13.82 -16.78
C ASP A 2 -50.94 14.65 -15.67
N SER A 3 -51.78 15.20 -14.79
CA SER A 3 -51.34 15.95 -13.62
C SER A 3 -51.01 14.97 -12.49
N GLN A 4 -49.76 15.00 -12.02
CA GLN A 4 -49.32 14.18 -10.90
C GLN A 4 -49.50 14.96 -9.60
N VAL A 5 -50.17 14.34 -8.62
CA VAL A 5 -50.40 14.94 -7.30
C VAL A 5 -49.30 14.47 -6.34
N LEU A 6 -48.49 15.40 -5.86
CA LEU A 6 -47.43 15.06 -4.91
C LEU A 6 -47.99 14.93 -3.48
N ASN A 7 -47.93 13.74 -2.90
CA ASN A 7 -48.50 13.40 -1.58
C ASN A 7 -48.06 14.32 -0.42
N HIS A 8 -46.93 15.01 -0.53
CA HIS A 8 -46.35 15.87 0.51
C HIS A 8 -47.09 17.22 0.68
N CYS A 9 -47.44 17.86 -0.43
CA CYS A 9 -48.12 19.16 -0.47
C CYS A 9 -49.58 19.07 -0.95
N LYS A 10 -49.96 17.95 -1.59
CA LYS A 10 -51.22 17.75 -2.34
C LYS A 10 -51.45 18.72 -3.50
N GLY A 11 -50.39 19.41 -3.95
CA GLY A 11 -50.42 20.16 -5.20
C GLY A 11 -50.45 19.23 -6.42
N SER A 12 -51.19 19.63 -7.45
CA SER A 12 -51.20 19.00 -8.77
C SER A 12 -50.21 19.70 -9.69
N TYR A 13 -49.23 18.97 -10.23
CA TYR A 13 -48.19 19.50 -11.11
C TYR A 13 -48.16 18.73 -12.44
N CYS A 14 -47.58 19.32 -13.49
CA CYS A 14 -47.23 18.57 -14.70
C CYS A 14 -46.03 17.64 -14.44
N ALA A 15 -45.84 16.66 -15.32
CA ALA A 15 -44.82 15.62 -15.20
C ALA A 15 -43.38 16.14 -15.04
N ASP A 16 -43.08 17.34 -15.57
CA ASP A 16 -41.73 17.91 -15.54
C ASP A 16 -41.43 18.66 -14.23
N HIS A 17 -42.46 19.19 -13.55
CA HIS A 17 -42.32 20.07 -12.38
C HIS A 17 -42.77 19.44 -11.04
N PHE A 18 -43.27 18.20 -11.03
CA PHE A 18 -43.72 17.53 -9.79
C PHE A 18 -42.59 17.19 -8.80
N ARG A 19 -41.32 17.23 -9.23
CA ARG A 19 -40.17 16.98 -8.35
C ARG A 19 -39.98 18.13 -7.37
N VAL A 20 -39.65 17.83 -6.11
CA VAL A 20 -39.50 18.83 -5.05
C VAL A 20 -38.38 19.84 -5.33
N ALA A 21 -37.30 19.43 -6.00
CA ALA A 21 -36.24 20.37 -6.43
C ALA A 21 -36.72 21.39 -7.48
N ALA A 22 -37.85 21.14 -8.16
CA ALA A 22 -38.43 22.03 -9.18
C ALA A 22 -39.56 22.95 -8.64
N HIS A 23 -40.07 22.69 -7.44
CA HIS A 23 -41.01 23.60 -6.77
C HIS A 23 -40.66 23.73 -5.28
N ASN A 24 -40.31 24.94 -4.84
CA ASN A 24 -39.79 25.20 -3.49
C ASN A 24 -40.86 24.95 -2.41
N CYS A 25 -40.96 23.72 -1.91
CA CYS A 25 -42.11 23.22 -1.19
C CYS A 25 -42.04 23.53 0.32
N PRO A 26 -42.90 24.41 0.88
CA PRO A 26 -42.83 24.85 2.28
C PRO A 26 -43.24 23.78 3.31
N LYS A 27 -43.46 22.53 2.88
CA LYS A 27 -43.76 21.36 3.74
C LYS A 27 -42.78 20.22 3.56
N PHE A 28 -41.71 20.40 2.77
CA PHE A 28 -40.67 19.39 2.59
C PHE A 28 -39.54 19.56 3.60
N ASP A 29 -39.24 18.50 4.34
CA ASP A 29 -38.11 18.40 5.26
C ASP A 29 -37.13 17.35 4.72
N ALA A 30 -36.08 17.83 4.05
CA ALA A 30 -35.05 16.97 3.42
C ALA A 30 -34.39 16.03 4.44
N ALA A 31 -34.13 16.53 5.66
CA ALA A 31 -33.49 15.78 6.74
C ALA A 31 -34.35 14.61 7.27
N LYS A 32 -35.59 14.47 6.79
CA LYS A 32 -36.54 13.42 7.17
C LYS A 32 -36.81 12.40 6.07
N TYR A 33 -36.51 12.71 4.80
CA TYR A 33 -36.80 11.84 3.66
C TYR A 33 -35.59 11.07 3.11
N ASP A 34 -34.40 11.68 3.00
CA ASP A 34 -33.21 11.03 2.40
C ASP A 34 -32.47 10.06 3.36
N ARG A 35 -33.19 9.42 4.28
CA ARG A 35 -32.63 8.46 5.26
C ARG A 35 -32.52 7.04 4.72
N VAL A 36 -31.89 6.90 3.55
CA VAL A 36 -31.51 5.59 3.01
C VAL A 36 -30.34 5.04 3.82
N SER A 37 -30.56 3.94 4.53
CA SER A 37 -29.48 3.24 5.25
C SER A 37 -28.62 2.45 4.25
N PRO A 38 -27.32 2.77 4.09
CA PRO A 38 -26.48 2.15 3.07
C PRO A 38 -26.15 0.69 3.38
N ASN A 39 -25.97 -0.14 2.34
CA ASN A 39 -25.43 -1.48 2.49
C ASN A 39 -23.91 -1.44 2.62
N CYS A 40 -23.35 -2.24 3.53
CA CYS A 40 -21.92 -2.48 3.61
C CYS A 40 -21.44 -3.22 2.34
N PRO A 41 -20.53 -2.68 1.51
CA PRO A 41 -20.09 -3.32 0.27
C PRO A 41 -19.31 -4.62 0.49
N LEU A 42 -18.81 -4.88 1.71
CA LEU A 42 -17.99 -6.06 2.03
C LEU A 42 -18.81 -7.25 2.54
N CYS A 43 -19.85 -7.02 3.35
CA CYS A 43 -20.69 -8.10 3.91
C CYS A 43 -22.17 -8.04 3.47
N ASN A 44 -22.52 -7.09 2.60
CA ASN A 44 -23.88 -6.77 2.12
C ASN A 44 -24.96 -6.60 3.23
N SER A 45 -24.55 -6.33 4.47
CA SER A 45 -25.49 -6.06 5.56
C SER A 45 -25.81 -4.57 5.66
N VAL A 46 -27.09 -4.23 5.87
CA VAL A 46 -27.56 -2.85 5.98
C VAL A 46 -26.96 -2.19 7.22
N VAL A 47 -26.32 -1.04 7.05
CA VAL A 47 -25.68 -0.29 8.13
C VAL A 47 -26.70 0.63 8.80
N SER A 48 -26.81 0.53 10.13
CA SER A 48 -27.78 1.30 10.91
C SER A 48 -27.26 2.70 11.25
N VAL A 49 -27.65 3.69 10.47
CA VAL A 49 -27.32 5.11 10.70
C VAL A 49 -28.18 5.68 11.84
N ARG A 50 -27.57 6.33 12.84
CA ARG A 50 -28.31 7.01 13.92
C ARG A 50 -28.86 8.36 13.44
N ALA A 51 -29.95 8.84 14.03
CA ALA A 51 -30.51 10.14 13.70
C ALA A 51 -29.51 11.28 14.03
N GLY A 52 -29.01 11.95 12.99
CA GLY A 52 -27.98 13.00 13.12
C GLY A 52 -26.53 12.52 13.01
N GLN A 53 -26.30 11.24 12.73
CA GLN A 53 -24.98 10.69 12.37
C GLN A 53 -24.82 10.68 10.84
N ASP A 54 -23.61 10.92 10.33
CA ASP A 54 -23.36 10.83 8.89
C ASP A 54 -23.41 9.35 8.39
N PRO A 55 -23.99 9.06 7.21
CA PRO A 55 -24.05 7.71 6.68
C PRO A 55 -22.67 7.07 6.44
N ASN A 56 -21.65 7.85 6.07
CA ASN A 56 -20.30 7.35 5.85
C ASN A 56 -19.59 7.05 7.18
N GLU A 57 -19.74 7.92 8.19
CA GLU A 57 -19.26 7.63 9.56
C GLU A 57 -19.90 6.35 10.12
N ALA A 58 -21.18 6.10 9.84
CA ALA A 58 -21.86 4.88 10.24
C ALA A 58 -21.30 3.64 9.50
N VAL A 59 -21.00 3.76 8.20
CA VAL A 59 -20.37 2.69 7.40
C VAL A 59 -18.92 2.43 7.85
N GLU A 60 -18.14 3.47 8.16
CA GLU A 60 -16.78 3.35 8.69
C GLU A 60 -16.79 2.72 10.10
N THR A 61 -17.71 3.15 10.98
CA THR A 61 -17.92 2.51 12.30
C THR A 61 -18.26 1.03 12.13
N HIS A 62 -19.15 0.70 11.18
CA HIS A 62 -19.47 -0.68 10.86
C HIS A 62 -18.25 -1.47 10.36
N PHE A 63 -17.45 -0.93 9.43
CA PHE A 63 -16.21 -1.56 8.98
C PHE A 63 -15.24 -1.85 10.13
N LEU A 64 -15.13 -0.95 11.10
CA LEU A 64 -14.18 -1.05 12.22
C LEU A 64 -14.64 -1.99 13.35
N VAL A 65 -15.95 -2.14 13.58
CA VAL A 65 -16.49 -2.79 14.80
C VAL A 65 -17.41 -3.99 14.54
N ASP A 66 -18.24 -3.93 13.49
CA ASP A 66 -19.41 -4.79 13.28
C ASP A 66 -19.43 -5.57 11.95
N CYS A 67 -18.50 -5.27 11.04
CA CYS A 67 -18.40 -5.93 9.74
C CYS A 67 -17.81 -7.33 9.91
N SER A 68 -18.62 -8.36 9.67
CA SER A 68 -18.23 -9.77 9.87
C SER A 68 -17.05 -10.20 8.99
N VAL A 69 -16.84 -9.54 7.85
CA VAL A 69 -15.74 -9.81 6.92
C VAL A 69 -14.42 -9.16 7.37
N LEU A 70 -14.46 -8.00 8.02
CA LEU A 70 -13.26 -7.29 8.49
C LEU A 70 -12.86 -7.60 9.94
N THR A 71 -13.79 -8.11 10.75
CA THR A 71 -13.58 -8.30 12.20
C THR A 71 -13.59 -9.77 12.64
N GLY A 72 -13.89 -10.70 11.74
CA GLY A 72 -14.11 -12.13 12.04
C GLY A 72 -15.32 -12.41 12.94
N ARG A 73 -16.06 -11.38 13.40
CA ARG A 73 -17.18 -11.52 14.32
C ARG A 73 -18.42 -12.01 13.58
N VAL A 74 -18.62 -13.33 13.60
CA VAL A 74 -19.91 -13.94 13.25
C VAL A 74 -20.98 -13.41 14.20
N LYS A 75 -22.04 -12.79 13.65
CA LYS A 75 -23.19 -12.30 14.45
C LYS A 75 -23.75 -13.48 15.27
N SER A 76 -24.00 -13.24 16.56
CA SER A 76 -24.49 -14.28 17.47
C SER A 76 -25.78 -14.91 16.94
N LYS A 77 -25.87 -16.25 17.01
CA LYS A 77 -26.98 -17.01 16.42
C LYS A 77 -28.31 -16.44 16.94
N ALA A 78 -29.11 -15.91 16.01
CA ALA A 78 -30.35 -15.21 16.36
C ALA A 78 -31.26 -16.09 17.24
N PRO A 79 -31.90 -15.53 18.28
CA PRO A 79 -32.55 -16.30 19.32
C PRO A 79 -33.63 -17.21 18.74
N VAL A 80 -33.77 -18.44 19.26
CA VAL A 80 -34.78 -19.41 18.81
C VAL A 80 -35.95 -19.49 19.78
N CYS A 81 -37.13 -19.81 19.26
CA CYS A 81 -38.35 -19.96 20.04
C CYS A 81 -38.20 -20.99 21.17
N ALA A 82 -38.38 -20.58 22.43
CA ALA A 82 -38.16 -21.39 23.62
C ALA A 82 -39.20 -22.52 23.85
N ARG A 83 -40.12 -22.78 22.90
CA ARG A 83 -41.00 -23.95 22.92
C ARG A 83 -40.21 -25.16 22.40
N PRO A 84 -40.10 -26.27 23.17
CA PRO A 84 -39.51 -27.51 22.68
C PRO A 84 -40.11 -27.94 21.34
N ARG A 85 -39.27 -28.46 20.43
CA ARG A 85 -39.62 -28.82 19.04
C ARG A 85 -40.06 -27.67 18.12
N CYS A 86 -40.04 -26.40 18.52
CA CYS A 86 -40.37 -25.30 17.60
C CYS A 86 -39.23 -24.94 16.63
N GLY A 87 -37.99 -24.81 17.13
CA GLY A 87 -36.79 -24.49 16.34
C GLY A 87 -36.72 -23.10 15.65
N LYS A 88 -37.85 -22.42 15.43
CA LYS A 88 -37.93 -21.19 14.64
C LYS A 88 -37.11 -20.05 15.25
N THR A 89 -36.20 -19.50 14.44
CA THR A 89 -35.46 -18.26 14.68
C THR A 89 -36.41 -17.07 14.85
N LEU A 90 -36.10 -16.20 15.81
CA LEU A 90 -36.90 -15.03 16.18
C LEU A 90 -36.30 -13.76 15.58
N PHE A 91 -36.89 -13.28 14.50
CA PHE A 91 -36.52 -11.98 13.90
C PHE A 91 -36.95 -10.79 14.79
N ALA A 92 -38.04 -10.96 15.55
CA ALA A 92 -38.45 -10.11 16.65
C ALA A 92 -38.92 -11.02 17.82
N PRO A 93 -38.16 -11.14 18.92
CA PRO A 93 -38.49 -12.05 20.01
C PRO A 93 -39.62 -11.49 20.89
N ILE A 94 -40.71 -12.25 21.04
CA ILE A 94 -41.83 -11.89 21.93
C ILE A 94 -41.59 -12.57 23.29
N SER A 95 -41.36 -11.78 24.34
CA SER A 95 -41.22 -12.29 25.71
C SER A 95 -42.59 -12.57 26.34
N CYS A 96 -42.74 -13.71 27.00
CA CYS A 96 -43.94 -14.01 27.78
C CYS A 96 -43.87 -13.33 29.16
N THR A 97 -44.87 -12.54 29.52
CA THR A 97 -44.90 -11.79 30.79
C THR A 97 -44.88 -12.67 32.06
N LYS A 98 -45.29 -13.94 31.98
CA LYS A 98 -45.31 -14.87 33.12
C LYS A 98 -43.98 -15.61 33.33
N CYS A 99 -43.35 -16.08 32.26
CA CYS A 99 -42.16 -16.95 32.33
C CYS A 99 -40.87 -16.30 31.80
N GLN A 100 -40.95 -15.07 31.27
CA GLN A 100 -39.89 -14.26 30.67
C GLN A 100 -39.12 -14.87 29.47
N LYS A 101 -39.42 -16.12 29.09
CA LYS A 101 -38.86 -16.78 27.90
C LYS A 101 -39.38 -16.14 26.60
N GLN A 102 -38.57 -16.23 25.54
CA GLN A 102 -38.86 -15.65 24.22
C GLN A 102 -39.48 -16.69 23.28
N PHE A 103 -40.54 -16.30 22.56
CA PHE A 103 -41.30 -17.16 21.67
C PHE A 103 -41.56 -16.50 20.32
N CYS A 104 -41.88 -17.32 19.32
CA CYS A 104 -42.31 -16.84 18.00
C CYS A 104 -43.79 -16.43 18.01
N PRO A 105 -44.29 -15.69 17.00
CA PRO A 105 -45.68 -15.23 16.96
C PRO A 105 -46.74 -16.32 17.11
N ALA A 106 -46.41 -17.58 16.74
CA ALA A 106 -47.29 -18.75 16.87
C ALA A 106 -47.23 -19.45 18.23
N HIS A 107 -46.32 -19.06 19.14
CA HIS A 107 -46.19 -19.62 20.49
C HIS A 107 -46.17 -18.56 21.60
N ARG A 108 -46.59 -17.33 21.26
CA ARG A 108 -46.51 -16.15 22.13
C ARG A 108 -47.45 -16.21 23.33
N PHE A 109 -48.58 -16.91 23.22
CA PHE A 109 -49.57 -16.95 24.31
C PHE A 109 -49.22 -18.04 25.33
N PRO A 110 -49.54 -17.86 26.63
CA PRO A 110 -49.29 -18.85 27.67
C PRO A 110 -49.94 -20.23 27.47
N ALA A 111 -50.91 -20.37 26.55
CA ALA A 111 -51.52 -21.65 26.18
C ALA A 111 -50.66 -22.44 25.17
N ASP A 112 -49.85 -21.75 24.37
CA ASP A 112 -49.09 -22.35 23.26
C ASP A 112 -47.75 -22.96 23.71
N HIS A 113 -47.35 -22.74 24.97
CA HIS A 113 -46.09 -23.20 25.54
C HIS A 113 -46.24 -23.59 27.02
N ILE A 114 -45.29 -24.37 27.55
CA ILE A 114 -45.29 -24.76 28.97
C ILE A 114 -44.88 -23.54 29.81
N CYS A 115 -45.88 -22.75 30.20
CA CYS A 115 -45.73 -21.44 30.81
C CYS A 115 -45.62 -21.53 32.35
N MET A 116 -44.49 -22.02 32.85
CA MET A 116 -44.21 -21.98 34.30
C MET A 116 -43.77 -20.55 34.71
N PRO A 117 -44.37 -19.94 35.74
CA PRO A 117 -43.96 -18.63 36.22
C PRO A 117 -42.54 -18.68 36.81
N ALA A 118 -41.78 -17.60 36.67
CA ALA A 118 -40.48 -17.49 37.31
C ALA A 118 -40.66 -17.29 38.83
N THR A 119 -40.29 -18.28 39.64
CA THR A 119 -40.45 -18.25 41.10
C THR A 119 -39.72 -17.05 41.70
N THR A 120 -40.45 -16.20 42.41
CA THR A 120 -39.92 -14.94 42.92
C THR A 120 -38.99 -15.17 44.12
N ALA A 121 -37.68 -15.13 43.90
CA ALA A 121 -36.72 -14.99 44.98
C ALA A 121 -37.02 -13.68 45.74
N ARG A 122 -37.34 -13.79 47.04
CA ARG A 122 -37.89 -12.66 47.81
C ARG A 122 -36.82 -11.63 48.14
N THR A 123 -37.25 -10.37 48.18
CA THR A 123 -36.42 -9.22 48.50
C THR A 123 -36.00 -9.18 49.96
N GLY A 124 -34.70 -8.96 50.20
CA GLY A 124 -34.22 -8.19 51.34
C GLY A 124 -33.61 -6.90 50.76
N GLY A 125 -34.07 -5.74 51.20
CA GLY A 125 -33.60 -4.46 50.66
C GLY A 125 -33.16 -3.51 51.75
N LEU A 126 -32.38 -2.49 51.38
CA LEU A 126 -32.56 -1.08 51.77
C LEU A 126 -31.51 -0.18 51.11
N THR A 127 -31.91 1.08 50.87
CA THR A 127 -31.10 2.30 50.70
C THR A 127 -29.93 2.34 49.70
N ALA A 128 -29.97 3.31 48.79
CA ALA A 128 -28.80 3.77 48.05
C ALA A 128 -27.94 4.73 48.91
N GLY A 129 -26.62 4.64 48.76
CA GLY A 129 -25.65 5.52 49.42
C GLY A 129 -24.32 4.81 49.69
N SER A 130 -23.21 5.56 49.64
CA SER A 130 -21.89 5.14 50.18
C SER A 130 -21.21 3.90 49.57
N LYS A 131 -20.68 4.01 48.33
CA LYS A 131 -19.37 3.37 48.03
C LYS A 131 -18.47 4.04 46.98
N LEU A 132 -18.27 5.36 47.12
CA LEU A 132 -17.20 6.11 46.42
C LEU A 132 -15.99 6.35 47.35
N LEU A 133 -15.36 5.30 47.91
CA LEU A 133 -14.03 5.41 48.55
C LEU A 133 -13.34 4.05 48.88
N GLU A 134 -13.12 3.13 47.92
CA GLU A 134 -12.36 1.90 48.26
C GLU A 134 -11.61 1.19 47.11
N LEU A 135 -10.92 1.94 46.24
CA LEU A 135 -10.03 1.37 45.20
C LEU A 135 -8.65 2.04 45.10
N ASN A 136 -8.17 2.71 46.16
CA ASN A 136 -6.80 3.23 46.20
C ASN A 136 -6.18 3.16 47.61
N THR A 137 -5.95 1.95 48.14
CA THR A 137 -5.17 1.72 49.38
C THR A 137 -4.74 0.25 49.57
N LYS A 138 -4.25 -0.41 48.50
CA LYS A 138 -3.48 -1.68 48.62
C LYS A 138 -2.17 -1.67 47.85
N ALA A 139 -1.50 -0.52 47.87
CA ALA A 139 -0.04 -0.49 47.86
C ALA A 139 0.48 -0.91 49.26
N THR A 140 1.75 -1.33 49.32
CA THR A 140 2.55 -1.51 50.55
C THR A 140 1.96 -2.37 51.68
N ALA A 141 1.97 -3.70 51.50
CA ALA A 141 2.26 -4.66 52.58
C ALA A 141 2.81 -5.98 51.98
N ALA A 142 3.62 -6.71 52.77
CA ALA A 142 4.10 -8.06 52.46
C ALA A 142 4.93 -8.26 51.17
N GLY A 143 6.03 -7.51 51.00
CA GLY A 143 7.12 -7.93 50.13
C GLY A 143 8.07 -8.90 50.85
N ALA A 144 8.20 -10.14 50.36
CA ALA A 144 9.26 -11.09 50.76
C ALA A 144 9.43 -12.17 49.67
N LYS A 145 10.68 -12.61 49.44
CA LYS A 145 11.11 -13.65 48.47
C LYS A 145 10.97 -13.31 46.97
N THR A 146 11.96 -12.58 46.43
CA THR A 146 12.77 -12.93 45.22
C THR A 146 13.79 -11.82 44.86
N VAL A 147 14.69 -11.48 45.78
CA VAL A 147 15.85 -10.61 45.47
C VAL A 147 17.10 -11.48 45.48
N GLY A 148 17.54 -11.92 44.29
CA GLY A 148 18.64 -12.90 44.20
C GLY A 148 19.06 -13.33 42.79
N ALA A 149 18.90 -12.49 41.76
CA ALA A 149 19.25 -12.85 40.37
C ALA A 149 19.86 -11.72 39.51
N ILE A 150 19.95 -10.47 40.01
CA ILE A 150 20.40 -9.30 39.20
C ILE A 150 21.46 -8.49 39.95
N LYS A 151 22.55 -9.14 40.39
CA LYS A 151 23.76 -8.46 40.91
C LYS A 151 25.05 -9.22 40.56
N ALA A 152 25.19 -9.63 39.30
CA ALA A 152 26.36 -10.36 38.79
C ALA A 152 26.68 -10.05 37.31
N ALA A 153 26.42 -8.82 36.84
CA ALA A 153 26.64 -8.42 35.44
C ALA A 153 27.11 -6.97 35.25
N ALA A 154 27.66 -6.33 36.30
CA ALA A 154 28.04 -4.91 36.28
C ALA A 154 29.31 -4.63 37.12
N SER A 155 30.36 -5.43 36.94
CA SER A 155 31.68 -5.26 37.61
C SER A 155 32.80 -5.99 36.84
N ALA A 156 33.02 -5.62 35.58
CA ALA A 156 34.04 -6.25 34.72
C ALA A 156 34.72 -5.24 33.75
N ALA A 157 34.80 -3.96 34.13
CA ALA A 157 35.24 -2.88 33.24
C ALA A 157 36.05 -1.78 33.95
N GLN A 158 37.02 -2.14 34.80
CA GLN A 158 38.00 -1.17 35.34
C GLN A 158 39.31 -1.80 35.89
N ALA A 159 40.02 -2.55 35.05
CA ALA A 159 41.46 -2.85 35.18
C ALA A 159 41.99 -3.22 33.78
N SER A 160 43.06 -2.65 33.23
CA SER A 160 44.03 -1.68 33.77
C SER A 160 44.39 -0.63 32.72
N ALA A 161 44.78 0.58 33.17
CA ALA A 161 45.33 1.62 32.29
C ALA A 161 46.49 2.37 32.98
N SER A 162 47.46 2.81 32.18
CA SER A 162 48.58 3.72 32.50
C SER A 162 49.93 3.10 32.88
N SER A 163 50.77 2.87 31.86
CA SER A 163 52.22 3.14 31.97
C SER A 163 52.80 3.62 30.62
N ARG A 164 52.93 4.95 30.48
CA ARG A 164 53.84 5.77 29.63
C ARG A 164 54.43 5.09 28.36
N ALA A 165 54.10 5.50 27.13
CA ALA A 165 54.36 6.81 26.49
C ALA A 165 55.84 7.17 26.29
N ALA A 166 56.34 7.14 25.03
CA ALA A 166 57.48 7.92 24.52
C ALA A 166 57.62 7.87 22.98
N ALA A 167 58.18 8.94 22.41
CA ALA A 167 58.89 9.04 21.12
C ALA A 167 58.12 8.88 19.77
N ALA A 168 58.70 9.50 18.73
CA ALA A 168 58.23 9.55 17.35
C ALA A 168 59.44 9.52 16.38
N SER A 169 59.17 9.49 15.05
CA SER A 169 60.15 9.32 13.96
C SER A 169 60.68 7.88 13.79
N SER A 170 61.13 7.43 12.62
CA SER A 170 61.49 8.17 11.39
C SER A 170 61.11 7.48 10.06
N ARG A 171 61.14 8.29 9.00
CA ARG A 171 60.85 8.04 7.57
C ARG A 171 62.01 7.35 6.82
N ALA A 172 61.71 6.30 6.04
CA ALA A 172 62.37 5.87 4.79
C ALA A 172 61.52 4.74 4.14
N THR A 173 61.02 4.72 2.90
CA THR A 173 61.48 5.02 1.51
C THR A 173 62.25 3.88 0.80
N ALA A 174 61.81 3.62 -0.46
CA ALA A 174 62.48 2.93 -1.57
C ALA A 174 62.30 1.40 -1.79
N ALA A 175 61.79 1.08 -2.98
CA ALA A 175 62.07 -0.12 -3.81
C ALA A 175 63.08 0.32 -4.93
N PRO A 176 63.55 -0.51 -5.90
CA PRO A 176 63.17 -1.87 -6.34
C PRO A 176 64.42 -2.83 -6.42
N SER A 177 64.77 -3.71 -7.38
CA SER A 177 64.24 -4.09 -8.72
C SER A 177 64.88 -5.40 -9.31
N THR A 178 64.08 -6.13 -10.10
CA THR A 178 64.43 -6.91 -11.34
C THR A 178 65.31 -8.20 -11.33
N SER A 179 65.02 -9.05 -12.34
CA SER A 179 65.82 -10.16 -12.96
C SER A 179 65.76 -11.57 -12.35
N ALA A 180 65.91 -12.71 -13.08
CA ALA A 180 65.60 -13.04 -14.50
C ALA A 180 65.72 -14.58 -14.79
N ALA A 181 65.01 -15.09 -15.82
CA ALA A 181 65.12 -16.44 -16.46
C ALA A 181 64.72 -17.69 -15.60
N SER A 182 64.39 -18.90 -16.11
CA SER A 182 64.58 -19.54 -17.44
C SER A 182 63.44 -20.53 -17.86
N SER A 183 63.41 -20.88 -19.16
CA SER A 183 62.74 -21.97 -19.94
C SER A 183 62.00 -23.14 -19.23
N SER A 184 60.93 -23.75 -19.77
CA SER A 184 60.78 -24.36 -21.13
C SER A 184 59.30 -24.70 -21.53
N LYS A 185 59.06 -25.36 -22.69
CA LYS A 185 57.74 -25.56 -23.39
C LYS A 185 57.67 -26.94 -24.11
N PRO A 186 56.49 -27.56 -24.42
CA PRO A 186 55.69 -27.25 -25.64
C PRO A 186 54.13 -27.39 -25.50
N ALA A 187 53.29 -26.59 -26.18
CA ALA A 187 52.51 -26.82 -27.43
C ALA A 187 51.37 -27.90 -27.37
N ILE A 188 50.05 -27.68 -27.60
CA ILE A 188 49.22 -26.87 -28.55
C ILE A 188 49.06 -27.61 -29.92
N PRO A 189 47.84 -27.89 -30.46
CA PRO A 189 46.87 -26.85 -30.88
C PRO A 189 45.34 -27.10 -30.78
N ILE A 190 44.60 -26.01 -31.00
CA ILE A 190 43.15 -25.89 -31.31
C ILE A 190 43.03 -25.34 -32.75
N PRO A 191 41.93 -25.57 -33.48
CA PRO A 191 41.48 -24.58 -34.47
C PRO A 191 40.00 -24.17 -34.29
N ALA A 192 39.69 -22.91 -34.60
CA ALA A 192 38.33 -22.38 -34.73
C ALA A 192 38.28 -21.41 -35.92
N VAL A 193 37.25 -21.48 -36.76
CA VAL A 193 37.07 -20.57 -37.91
C VAL A 193 35.58 -20.31 -38.17
N PHE A 194 35.24 -19.04 -38.39
CA PHE A 194 33.96 -18.59 -38.97
C PHE A 194 34.22 -18.03 -40.39
N SER A 195 33.26 -18.15 -41.31
CA SER A 195 33.21 -17.37 -42.57
C SER A 195 31.78 -17.28 -43.11
N LYS A 196 31.55 -16.40 -44.09
CA LYS A 196 30.21 -15.93 -44.50
C LYS A 196 29.81 -16.36 -45.93
N THR A 197 28.49 -16.41 -46.15
CA THR A 197 27.74 -16.15 -47.41
C THR A 197 28.12 -16.89 -48.70
N ASP A 198 27.16 -17.63 -49.28
CA ASP A 198 26.44 -17.16 -50.50
C ASP A 198 25.07 -17.89 -50.72
N ARG A 199 24.49 -17.69 -51.92
CA ARG A 199 23.14 -17.82 -52.48
C ARG A 199 22.46 -19.20 -52.64
N SER A 200 21.12 -19.15 -52.65
CA SER A 200 20.21 -19.72 -53.69
C SER A 200 19.50 -21.09 -53.52
N LEU A 201 18.16 -21.01 -53.40
CA LEU A 201 17.08 -21.84 -54.00
C LEU A 201 17.02 -23.38 -53.86
N SER A 202 15.77 -23.84 -53.62
CA SER A 202 15.13 -25.12 -54.03
C SER A 202 14.88 -26.19 -52.95
N THR A 203 13.61 -26.61 -52.83
CA THR A 203 13.12 -27.82 -52.15
C THR A 203 13.21 -29.05 -53.08
N PRO A 204 13.28 -30.31 -52.59
CA PRO A 204 12.02 -31.06 -52.40
C PRO A 204 11.98 -32.18 -51.31
N SER A 205 10.76 -32.66 -51.06
CA SER A 205 10.37 -34.02 -50.60
C SER A 205 10.81 -34.60 -49.24
N SER A 206 9.81 -35.05 -48.47
CA SER A 206 9.93 -35.96 -47.31
C SER A 206 10.01 -37.45 -47.73
N PRO A 207 10.23 -38.37 -46.77
CA PRO A 207 9.11 -39.27 -46.43
C PRO A 207 8.86 -39.43 -44.90
N LYS A 208 7.74 -40.09 -44.54
CA LYS A 208 7.22 -40.22 -43.17
C LYS A 208 7.86 -41.36 -42.35
N GLN A 209 7.90 -41.17 -41.03
CA GLN A 209 7.81 -42.21 -40.00
C GLN A 209 6.74 -41.80 -38.94
N PRO A 210 6.16 -42.74 -38.16
CA PRO A 210 4.83 -42.55 -37.56
C PRO A 210 4.80 -42.00 -36.13
N GLU A 211 3.63 -41.48 -35.74
CA GLU A 211 3.28 -41.11 -34.35
C GLU A 211 2.92 -42.33 -33.49
N PRO A 212 3.32 -42.37 -32.21
CA PRO A 212 2.62 -43.11 -31.16
C PRO A 212 1.49 -42.25 -30.56
N GLN A 213 0.41 -42.89 -30.08
CA GLN A 213 -0.80 -42.20 -29.64
C GLN A 213 -0.79 -41.76 -28.16
N LEU A 214 -1.65 -40.77 -27.86
CA LEU A 214 -1.84 -40.09 -26.58
C LEU A 214 -2.09 -41.01 -25.37
N GLU A 215 -1.45 -40.70 -24.24
CA GLU A 215 -2.12 -40.76 -22.93
C GLU A 215 -2.56 -39.34 -22.54
N ILE A 216 -3.84 -39.17 -22.19
CA ILE A 216 -4.41 -37.87 -21.81
C ILE A 216 -4.33 -37.74 -20.29
N ILE A 217 -3.26 -37.13 -19.79
CA ILE A 217 -3.24 -36.62 -18.42
C ILE A 217 -4.19 -35.42 -18.37
N SER A 218 -5.20 -35.50 -17.49
CA SER A 218 -6.19 -34.43 -17.28
C SER A 218 -5.50 -33.13 -16.88
N ALA A 219 -5.81 -32.03 -17.56
CA ALA A 219 -5.27 -30.72 -17.22
C ALA A 219 -5.63 -30.34 -15.76
N PRO A 220 -4.71 -29.73 -14.99
CA PRO A 220 -5.06 -29.14 -13.71
C PRO A 220 -6.08 -28.01 -13.91
N GLU A 221 -6.93 -27.81 -12.90
CA GLU A 221 -8.04 -26.84 -12.96
C GLU A 221 -7.55 -25.41 -13.24
N PRO A 222 -8.36 -24.58 -13.94
CA PRO A 222 -8.00 -23.18 -14.18
C PRO A 222 -7.85 -22.44 -12.85
N LEU A 223 -6.65 -21.89 -12.61
CA LEU A 223 -6.33 -21.13 -11.41
C LEU A 223 -7.35 -20.01 -11.17
N ASN A 224 -7.78 -19.90 -9.91
CA ASN A 224 -8.78 -18.93 -9.47
C ASN A 224 -8.39 -17.49 -9.90
N PRO A 225 -9.20 -16.78 -10.71
CA PRO A 225 -8.87 -15.45 -11.24
C PRO A 225 -8.89 -14.31 -10.19
N GLY A 226 -8.94 -14.64 -8.90
CA GLY A 226 -8.92 -13.70 -7.77
C GLY A 226 -7.53 -13.29 -7.28
N LEU A 227 -6.43 -13.90 -7.73
CA LEU A 227 -5.06 -13.48 -7.42
C LEU A 227 -4.32 -12.96 -8.66
N ILE A 228 -3.38 -12.03 -8.42
CA ILE A 228 -2.59 -11.32 -9.45
C ILE A 228 -3.45 -10.48 -10.42
N ALA A 229 -4.46 -9.80 -9.88
CA ALA A 229 -4.94 -8.54 -10.46
C ALA A 229 -3.92 -7.40 -10.18
N LEU A 230 -2.65 -7.58 -10.56
CA LEU A 230 -1.57 -6.62 -10.36
C LEU A 230 -1.66 -5.49 -11.41
N THR A 231 -2.81 -4.81 -11.43
CA THR A 231 -3.16 -3.86 -12.48
C THR A 231 -2.27 -2.62 -12.40
N MET A 232 -1.59 -2.30 -13.50
CA MET A 232 -1.05 -0.96 -13.72
C MET A 232 -2.20 0.06 -13.63
N GLN A 233 -2.21 0.87 -12.57
CA GLN A 233 -3.34 1.74 -12.25
C GLN A 233 -3.32 3.02 -13.09
N SER A 234 -3.71 2.88 -14.37
CA SER A 234 -4.04 3.99 -15.25
C SER A 234 -5.27 4.74 -14.71
N GLN A 235 -5.22 6.07 -14.66
CA GLN A 235 -6.36 6.90 -14.26
C GLN A 235 -7.07 7.42 -15.52
N ASN A 236 -8.39 7.30 -15.57
CA ASN A 236 -9.16 7.90 -16.66
C ASN A 236 -9.34 9.41 -16.43
N PHE A 237 -8.35 10.21 -16.85
CA PHE A 237 -8.40 11.67 -16.79
C PHE A 237 -9.44 12.30 -17.74
N MET A 238 -10.13 11.52 -18.58
CA MET A 238 -11.23 12.00 -19.43
C MET A 238 -12.58 12.06 -18.69
N THR A 239 -12.67 11.52 -17.47
CA THR A 239 -13.94 11.37 -16.73
C THR A 239 -13.84 11.88 -15.30
N GLY A 240 -14.78 12.76 -14.92
CA GLY A 240 -14.84 13.39 -13.60
C GLY A 240 -13.69 14.38 -13.35
N ASP A 241 -13.85 15.23 -12.35
CA ASP A 241 -12.78 16.15 -11.90
C ASP A 241 -11.53 15.34 -11.47
N PRO A 242 -10.34 15.62 -12.04
CA PRO A 242 -9.09 14.97 -11.64
C PRO A 242 -8.42 15.59 -10.40
N LEU A 243 -8.80 16.81 -10.01
CA LEU A 243 -8.27 17.53 -8.85
C LEU A 243 -9.14 17.35 -7.59
N SER A 244 -10.31 16.73 -7.69
CA SER A 244 -11.19 16.40 -6.56
C SER A 244 -10.43 15.67 -5.45
N LEU A 245 -10.43 16.24 -4.24
CA LEU A 245 -9.71 15.69 -3.08
C LEU A 245 -10.09 14.25 -2.73
N ASP A 246 -11.33 13.84 -2.98
CA ASP A 246 -11.79 12.46 -2.73
C ASP A 246 -11.25 11.49 -3.78
N ARG A 247 -11.21 11.91 -5.05
CA ARG A 247 -10.54 11.14 -6.11
C ARG A 247 -9.04 11.04 -5.82
N ILE A 248 -8.38 12.15 -5.51
CA ILE A 248 -6.96 12.18 -5.13
C ILE A 248 -6.70 11.21 -3.98
N ARG A 249 -7.48 11.28 -2.89
CA ARG A 249 -7.37 10.36 -1.75
C ARG A 249 -7.57 8.90 -2.17
N GLY A 250 -8.52 8.63 -3.07
CA GLY A 250 -8.76 7.31 -3.66
C GLY A 250 -7.63 6.80 -4.56
N VAL A 251 -6.86 7.69 -5.22
CA VAL A 251 -5.63 7.31 -5.95
C VAL A 251 -4.50 7.01 -4.97
N LEU A 252 -4.21 7.94 -4.05
CA LEU A 252 -3.14 7.80 -3.06
C LEU A 252 -3.31 6.53 -2.21
N THR A 253 -4.52 6.24 -1.76
CA THR A 253 -4.83 5.05 -0.93
C THR A 253 -4.57 3.76 -1.68
N ARG A 254 -4.89 3.68 -2.99
CA ARG A 254 -4.61 2.51 -3.82
C ARG A 254 -3.12 2.36 -4.15
N LEU A 255 -2.39 3.47 -4.30
CA LEU A 255 -0.95 3.45 -4.50
C LEU A 255 -0.20 2.97 -3.24
N GLU A 256 -0.72 3.23 -2.03
CA GLU A 256 -0.21 2.59 -0.81
C GLU A 256 -0.31 1.06 -0.90
N ASP A 257 -1.45 0.53 -1.34
CA ASP A 257 -1.63 -0.92 -1.46
C ASP A 257 -0.66 -1.53 -2.48
N THR A 258 -0.56 -0.94 -3.68
CA THR A 258 0.40 -1.38 -4.71
C THR A 258 1.85 -1.33 -4.22
N ILE A 259 2.27 -0.28 -3.52
CA ILE A 259 3.63 -0.18 -2.98
C ILE A 259 3.87 -1.26 -1.92
N ILE A 260 2.93 -1.49 -0.99
CA ILE A 260 3.09 -2.56 0.01
C ILE A 260 3.20 -3.93 -0.67
N PHE A 261 2.36 -4.24 -1.66
CA PHE A 261 2.42 -5.52 -2.37
C PHE A 261 3.74 -5.71 -3.13
N SER A 262 4.19 -4.74 -3.94
CA SER A 262 5.47 -4.85 -4.65
C SER A 262 6.67 -5.00 -3.70
N LEU A 263 6.62 -4.40 -2.50
CA LEU A 263 7.66 -4.60 -1.48
C LEU A 263 7.61 -6.02 -0.87
N ILE A 264 6.41 -6.57 -0.60
CA ILE A 264 6.23 -7.95 -0.10
C ILE A 264 6.72 -8.98 -1.12
N GLU A 265 6.41 -8.79 -2.41
CA GLU A 265 6.90 -9.66 -3.49
C GLU A 265 8.41 -9.51 -3.67
N ARG A 266 8.96 -8.30 -3.61
CA ARG A 266 10.42 -8.09 -3.70
C ARG A 266 11.18 -8.72 -2.54
N ALA A 267 10.58 -8.77 -1.35
CA ALA A 267 11.15 -9.38 -0.15
C ALA A 267 11.22 -10.92 -0.18
N GLN A 268 10.57 -11.59 -1.14
CA GLN A 268 10.73 -13.04 -1.34
C GLN A 268 12.12 -13.41 -1.87
N PHE A 269 12.78 -12.47 -2.57
CA PHE A 269 14.10 -12.64 -3.16
C PHE A 269 15.20 -12.00 -2.29
N ALA A 270 16.42 -12.50 -2.39
CA ALA A 270 17.59 -11.92 -1.77
C ALA A 270 17.89 -10.51 -2.32
N GLN A 271 18.86 -9.83 -1.70
CA GLN A 271 19.25 -8.47 -2.08
C GLN A 271 19.67 -8.39 -3.56
N ASN A 272 20.33 -9.43 -4.09
CA ASN A 272 20.87 -9.50 -5.45
C ASN A 272 21.64 -8.23 -5.87
N PRO A 273 22.64 -7.77 -5.08
CA PRO A 273 23.42 -6.56 -5.29
C PRO A 273 23.96 -6.35 -6.72
N ARG A 274 24.25 -7.41 -7.49
CA ARG A 274 24.72 -7.27 -8.87
C ARG A 274 23.72 -6.52 -9.75
N ILE A 275 22.42 -6.59 -9.45
CA ILE A 275 21.36 -5.89 -10.21
C ILE A 275 21.63 -4.38 -10.30
N TYR A 276 22.20 -3.79 -9.26
CA TYR A 276 22.36 -2.35 -9.10
C TYR A 276 23.78 -1.85 -9.44
N GLN A 277 24.71 -2.78 -9.69
CA GLN A 277 26.10 -2.46 -10.01
C GLN A 277 26.27 -2.24 -11.52
N ARG A 278 26.78 -1.07 -11.91
CA ARG A 278 27.06 -0.78 -13.33
C ARG A 278 28.19 -1.67 -13.83
N GLY A 279 27.97 -2.36 -14.96
CA GLY A 279 28.95 -3.26 -15.57
C GLY A 279 29.08 -4.65 -14.92
N ALA A 280 28.27 -5.01 -13.92
CA ALA A 280 28.29 -6.34 -13.29
C ALA A 280 27.74 -7.49 -14.17
N PHE A 281 27.22 -7.16 -15.36
CA PHE A 281 26.75 -8.07 -16.39
C PHE A 281 27.47 -7.77 -17.71
N PRO A 282 28.50 -8.54 -18.09
CA PRO A 282 29.22 -8.38 -19.36
C PRO A 282 28.31 -8.46 -20.60
N GLU A 283 27.19 -9.15 -20.49
CA GLU A 283 26.18 -9.34 -21.52
C GLU A 283 25.54 -8.02 -21.94
N LEU A 284 25.27 -7.12 -20.99
CA LEU A 284 24.75 -5.78 -21.27
C LEU A 284 25.76 -4.97 -22.09
N LYS A 285 27.04 -5.03 -21.72
CA LYS A 285 28.12 -4.36 -22.46
C LYS A 285 28.29 -4.94 -23.86
N ALA A 286 28.14 -6.26 -24.02
CA ALA A 286 28.13 -6.91 -25.33
C ALA A 286 26.92 -6.49 -26.20
N SER A 287 25.77 -6.17 -25.60
CA SER A 287 24.62 -5.57 -26.30
C SER A 287 24.75 -4.07 -26.58
N GLY A 288 25.86 -3.43 -26.18
CA GLY A 288 26.09 -1.99 -26.36
C GLY A 288 25.40 -1.10 -25.32
N PHE A 289 24.98 -1.64 -24.17
CA PHE A 289 24.41 -0.88 -23.05
C PHE A 289 25.42 -0.67 -21.92
N GLU A 290 25.64 0.58 -21.52
CA GLU A 290 26.50 0.93 -20.38
C GLU A 290 25.64 1.36 -19.18
N GLY A 291 25.50 0.46 -18.21
CA GLY A 291 24.71 0.70 -17.00
C GLY A 291 24.65 -0.53 -16.10
N SER A 292 23.72 -0.51 -15.15
CA SER A 292 23.35 -1.64 -14.29
C SER A 292 22.17 -2.42 -14.88
N TRP A 293 21.88 -3.60 -14.32
CA TRP A 293 20.75 -4.44 -14.74
C TRP A 293 19.41 -3.74 -14.53
N LEU A 294 19.25 -3.04 -13.39
CA LEU A 294 18.06 -2.22 -13.12
C LEU A 294 17.89 -1.08 -14.15
N GLU A 295 18.97 -0.40 -14.52
CA GLU A 295 18.91 0.70 -15.51
C GLU A 295 18.55 0.18 -16.92
N TRP A 296 18.98 -1.04 -17.27
CA TRP A 296 18.55 -1.70 -18.50
C TRP A 296 17.08 -2.11 -18.45
N PHE A 297 16.64 -2.74 -17.36
CA PHE A 297 15.25 -3.12 -17.12
C PHE A 297 14.29 -1.93 -17.21
N LEU A 298 14.64 -0.81 -16.54
CA LEU A 298 13.94 0.45 -16.68
C LEU A 298 13.90 0.90 -18.15
N LYS A 299 15.06 1.07 -18.80
CA LYS A 299 15.12 1.59 -20.18
C LYS A 299 14.26 0.79 -21.16
N GLU A 300 14.32 -0.54 -21.16
CA GLU A 300 13.58 -1.34 -22.15
C GLU A 300 12.07 -1.36 -21.88
N ILE A 301 11.65 -1.45 -20.60
CA ILE A 301 10.24 -1.38 -20.21
C ILE A 301 9.67 0.01 -20.50
N GLU A 302 10.41 1.08 -20.19
CA GLU A 302 10.01 2.46 -20.46
C GLU A 302 10.03 2.78 -21.97
N THR A 303 10.92 2.15 -22.75
CA THR A 303 10.94 2.25 -24.22
C THR A 303 9.66 1.69 -24.86
N PHE A 304 9.10 0.60 -24.34
CA PHE A 304 7.79 0.11 -24.77
C PHE A 304 6.66 1.06 -24.33
N HIS A 305 6.66 1.47 -23.06
CA HIS A 305 5.64 2.37 -22.51
C HIS A 305 5.61 3.75 -23.19
N ALA A 306 6.75 4.27 -23.63
CA ALA A 306 6.83 5.52 -24.40
C ALA A 306 6.13 5.40 -25.76
N LYS A 307 6.39 4.31 -26.52
CA LYS A 307 5.67 3.98 -27.76
C LYS A 307 4.16 3.86 -27.51
N ALA A 308 3.78 3.27 -26.38
CA ALA A 308 2.39 3.14 -25.91
C ALA A 308 1.80 4.41 -25.28
N ARG A 309 2.48 5.58 -25.40
CA ARG A 309 1.99 6.90 -24.97
C ARG A 309 1.77 7.05 -23.45
N ARG A 310 2.47 6.26 -22.62
CA ARG A 310 2.37 6.32 -21.14
C ARG A 310 2.85 7.66 -20.58
N TYR A 311 4.06 8.09 -20.96
CA TYR A 311 4.72 9.30 -20.42
C TYR A 311 4.23 10.61 -21.05
N THR A 312 3.07 10.61 -21.72
CA THR A 312 2.31 11.83 -21.99
C THR A 312 1.13 12.00 -21.02
N SER A 313 0.96 11.09 -20.06
CA SER A 313 -0.01 11.21 -18.96
C SER A 313 0.59 12.07 -17.84
N PRO A 314 -0.16 13.02 -17.24
CA PRO A 314 0.38 13.97 -16.25
C PRO A 314 0.85 13.34 -14.91
N ASP A 315 0.54 12.06 -14.69
CA ASP A 315 0.87 11.26 -13.50
C ASP A 315 1.95 10.19 -13.73
N GLU A 316 2.56 10.10 -14.93
CA GLU A 316 3.55 9.05 -15.29
C GLU A 316 4.91 9.68 -15.62
N TYR A 317 5.94 9.33 -14.84
CA TYR A 317 7.27 9.95 -14.91
C TYR A 317 8.35 8.88 -15.18
N PRO A 318 9.08 8.94 -16.30
CA PRO A 318 10.10 7.95 -16.62
C PRO A 318 11.38 8.18 -15.79
N PHE A 319 12.09 7.08 -15.47
CA PHE A 319 13.43 7.13 -14.88
C PHE A 319 14.50 7.34 -15.95
N THR A 320 14.28 6.79 -17.14
CA THR A 320 15.08 7.01 -18.35
C THR A 320 14.92 8.47 -18.83
N PRO A 321 16.02 9.17 -19.20
CA PRO A 321 15.92 10.50 -19.79
C PRO A 321 14.99 10.51 -21.01
N PRO A 322 14.03 11.46 -21.12
CA PRO A 322 13.09 11.50 -22.25
C PRO A 322 13.77 11.60 -23.64
N THR A 323 14.98 12.15 -23.70
CA THR A 323 15.82 12.20 -24.92
C THR A 323 16.34 10.83 -25.39
N ALA A 324 16.31 9.82 -24.53
CA ALA A 324 16.69 8.43 -24.83
C ALA A 324 15.46 7.51 -25.04
N LEU A 325 14.24 8.05 -24.93
CA LEU A 325 12.98 7.34 -25.16
C LEU A 325 12.42 7.65 -26.56
N PRO A 326 11.75 6.69 -27.21
CA PRO A 326 11.13 6.89 -28.51
C PRO A 326 9.83 7.71 -28.42
N SER A 327 9.51 8.43 -29.49
CA SER A 327 8.19 9.07 -29.66
C SER A 327 7.03 8.04 -29.57
N PRO A 328 5.84 8.45 -29.09
CA PRO A 328 4.64 7.63 -29.14
C PRO A 328 4.29 7.18 -30.56
N VAL A 329 3.82 5.94 -30.71
CA VAL A 329 3.27 5.39 -31.95
C VAL A 329 1.78 5.74 -32.08
N LEU A 330 1.10 5.87 -30.95
CA LEU A 330 -0.28 6.36 -30.89
C LEU A 330 -0.33 7.89 -31.05
N PRO A 331 -1.35 8.45 -31.72
CA PRO A 331 -1.52 9.91 -31.81
C PRO A 331 -1.66 10.54 -30.42
N PRO A 332 -1.34 11.84 -30.24
CA PRO A 332 -1.50 12.53 -28.96
C PRO A 332 -2.92 12.40 -28.39
N LEU A 333 -3.04 12.30 -27.07
CA LEU A 333 -4.31 12.41 -26.37
C LEU A 333 -4.42 13.82 -25.78
N ALA A 334 -5.53 14.51 -26.07
CA ALA A 334 -5.84 15.78 -25.45
C ALA A 334 -6.29 15.53 -24.00
N PHE A 335 -5.34 15.63 -23.06
CA PHE A 335 -5.67 15.78 -21.64
C PHE A 335 -6.15 17.22 -21.38
N PRO A 336 -7.07 17.43 -20.41
CA PRO A 336 -7.30 18.77 -19.87
C PRO A 336 -6.01 19.34 -19.26
N ASP A 337 -5.93 20.67 -19.13
CA ASP A 337 -4.83 21.35 -18.46
C ASP A 337 -4.92 21.20 -16.93
N ILE A 338 -4.61 19.99 -16.45
CA ILE A 338 -4.78 19.59 -15.04
C ILE A 338 -3.65 20.12 -14.15
N LEU A 339 -2.42 20.18 -14.67
CA LEU A 339 -1.23 20.64 -13.96
C LEU A 339 -0.57 21.77 -14.74
N TYR A 340 -0.12 22.79 -14.02
CA TYR A 340 0.64 23.90 -14.59
C TYR A 340 2.00 23.42 -15.15
N PRO A 341 2.49 23.96 -16.28
CA PRO A 341 3.78 23.59 -16.86
C PRO A 341 4.94 23.70 -15.84
N ASN A 342 5.64 22.58 -15.61
CA ASN A 342 6.67 22.46 -14.58
C ASN A 342 7.76 21.45 -14.97
N THR A 343 8.96 21.60 -14.41
CA THR A 343 10.12 20.71 -14.64
C THR A 343 10.40 19.74 -13.49
N VAL A 344 9.46 19.60 -12.55
CA VAL A 344 9.66 18.93 -11.25
C VAL A 344 9.68 17.41 -11.40
N ASN A 345 10.78 16.74 -11.05
CA ASN A 345 10.90 15.27 -11.07
C ASN A 345 11.89 14.75 -10.01
N ALA A 346 11.43 13.84 -9.13
CA ALA A 346 12.17 13.22 -8.04
C ALA A 346 12.78 11.84 -8.38
N ASN A 347 12.61 11.29 -9.60
CA ASN A 347 12.97 9.90 -9.92
C ASN A 347 14.43 9.53 -9.58
N ALA A 348 15.39 10.44 -9.73
CA ALA A 348 16.77 10.20 -9.34
C ALA A 348 16.93 9.95 -7.82
N SER A 349 16.24 10.73 -6.98
CA SER A 349 16.21 10.55 -5.52
C SER A 349 15.48 9.26 -5.13
N ILE A 350 14.35 8.97 -5.79
CA ILE A 350 13.54 7.75 -5.58
C ILE A 350 14.37 6.49 -5.87
N GLN A 351 15.02 6.42 -7.04
CA GLN A 351 15.87 5.28 -7.42
C GLN A 351 17.05 5.11 -6.46
N SER A 352 17.73 6.21 -6.12
CA SER A 352 18.87 6.20 -5.19
C SER A 352 18.48 5.66 -3.81
N PHE A 353 17.39 6.15 -3.22
CA PHE A 353 16.94 5.71 -1.89
C PHE A 353 16.37 4.28 -1.90
N TYR A 354 15.60 3.92 -2.93
CA TYR A 354 15.05 2.57 -3.07
C TYR A 354 16.17 1.51 -3.08
N VAL A 355 17.19 1.72 -3.94
CA VAL A 355 18.34 0.80 -4.08
C VAL A 355 19.22 0.77 -2.83
N ARG A 356 19.46 1.93 -2.19
CA ARG A 356 20.45 2.05 -1.09
C ARG A 356 19.87 1.74 0.30
N THR A 357 18.58 2.00 0.51
CA THR A 357 17.96 1.92 1.84
C THR A 357 16.86 0.86 1.90
N ILE A 358 16.06 0.70 0.85
CA ILE A 358 14.86 -0.15 0.90
C ILE A 358 15.14 -1.59 0.54
N VAL A 359 15.76 -1.86 -0.62
CA VAL A 359 16.11 -3.24 -1.01
C VAL A 359 16.96 -3.94 0.08
N PRO A 360 18.02 -3.35 0.65
CA PRO A 360 18.83 -4.01 1.70
C PRO A 360 18.09 -4.21 3.03
N ARG A 361 16.96 -3.53 3.25
CA ARG A 361 16.12 -3.69 4.44
C ARG A 361 15.06 -4.76 4.24
N ILE A 362 14.25 -4.67 3.18
CA ILE A 362 13.14 -5.60 2.95
C ILE A 362 13.63 -7.02 2.63
N THR A 363 14.74 -7.15 1.88
CA THR A 363 15.32 -8.46 1.52
C THR A 363 16.17 -9.09 2.62
N ARG A 364 16.42 -8.38 3.74
CA ARG A 364 17.37 -8.80 4.79
C ARG A 364 17.11 -10.23 5.28
N ARG A 365 15.84 -10.62 5.43
CA ARG A 365 15.46 -11.98 5.83
C ARG A 365 15.85 -13.02 4.78
N ALA A 366 15.48 -12.81 3.52
CA ALA A 366 15.82 -13.72 2.42
C ALA A 366 17.34 -13.86 2.24
N THR A 367 18.06 -12.74 2.24
CA THR A 367 19.54 -12.71 2.17
C THR A 367 20.19 -13.46 3.34
N ALA A 368 19.71 -13.29 4.58
CA ALA A 368 20.25 -14.00 5.75
C ALA A 368 19.98 -15.51 5.72
N VAL A 369 18.82 -15.94 5.23
CA VAL A 369 18.48 -17.36 5.03
C VAL A 369 19.34 -17.98 3.92
N LEU A 370 19.55 -17.26 2.82
CA LEU A 370 20.47 -17.67 1.75
C LEU A 370 21.90 -17.85 2.27
N ALA A 371 22.41 -16.87 3.01
CA ALA A 371 23.75 -16.89 3.60
C ALA A 371 23.94 -18.09 4.55
N ALA A 372 22.93 -18.39 5.39
CA ALA A 372 22.94 -19.59 6.24
C ALA A 372 22.95 -20.89 5.42
N SER A 373 22.17 -20.98 4.34
CA SER A 373 22.14 -22.13 3.42
C SER A 373 23.46 -22.30 2.64
N LYS A 374 24.12 -21.20 2.27
CA LYS A 374 25.46 -21.19 1.66
C LYS A 374 26.54 -21.64 2.65
N ARG A 375 26.55 -21.13 3.89
CA ARG A 375 27.45 -21.60 4.96
C ARG A 375 27.31 -23.09 5.26
N ALA A 376 26.09 -23.62 5.28
CA ALA A 376 25.84 -25.06 5.45
C ALA A 376 26.44 -25.94 4.33
N LYS A 377 26.79 -25.34 3.18
CA LYS A 377 27.46 -25.97 2.02
C LYS A 377 28.96 -25.67 1.95
N GLY A 378 29.53 -25.02 2.97
CA GLY A 378 30.94 -24.65 3.03
C GLY A 378 31.33 -23.36 2.28
N ILE A 379 30.34 -22.59 1.79
CA ILE A 379 30.58 -21.28 1.16
C ILE A 379 30.71 -20.22 2.27
N THR A 380 31.79 -19.44 2.27
CA THR A 380 32.14 -18.51 3.35
C THR A 380 32.85 -17.27 2.81
N GLY A 381 32.65 -16.11 3.45
CA GLY A 381 33.15 -14.82 2.95
C GLY A 381 32.07 -14.12 2.12
N ASP A 382 32.47 -13.19 1.23
CA ASP A 382 31.54 -12.38 0.45
C ASP A 382 30.58 -13.24 -0.41
N ASP A 383 31.04 -14.40 -0.88
CA ASP A 383 30.28 -15.47 -1.53
C ASP A 383 28.98 -15.86 -0.79
N GLU A 384 28.92 -15.74 0.55
CA GLU A 384 27.69 -16.03 1.31
C GLU A 384 26.57 -15.01 1.04
N TYR A 385 26.92 -13.77 0.68
CA TYR A 385 25.96 -12.67 0.48
C TYR A 385 25.59 -12.39 -0.97
N GLU A 386 26.39 -12.85 -1.96
CA GLU A 386 26.30 -12.48 -3.39
C GLU A 386 24.86 -12.39 -3.95
N ASP A 387 24.31 -13.46 -4.52
CA ASP A 387 22.98 -13.43 -5.14
C ASP A 387 22.27 -14.79 -5.00
N ASP A 388 20.94 -14.81 -5.11
CA ASP A 388 20.12 -16.02 -5.29
C ASP A 388 19.92 -16.40 -6.77
N GLY A 389 20.37 -15.56 -7.71
CA GLY A 389 20.30 -15.75 -9.15
C GLY A 389 19.01 -15.26 -9.83
N ASN A 390 17.98 -14.85 -9.09
CA ASN A 390 16.68 -14.43 -9.64
C ASN A 390 16.68 -12.98 -10.17
N TYR A 391 17.71 -12.62 -10.94
CA TYR A 391 17.92 -11.26 -11.46
C TYR A 391 16.76 -10.72 -12.29
N GLY A 392 16.06 -11.59 -13.03
CA GLY A 392 14.87 -11.22 -13.80
C GLY A 392 13.70 -10.85 -12.89
N SER A 393 13.25 -11.78 -12.05
CA SER A 393 12.11 -11.56 -11.15
C SER A 393 12.31 -10.38 -10.20
N ALA A 394 13.49 -10.28 -9.59
CA ALA A 394 13.83 -9.17 -8.70
C ALA A 394 13.81 -7.82 -9.43
N ALA A 395 14.38 -7.72 -10.64
CA ALA A 395 14.40 -6.47 -11.40
C ALA A 395 13.03 -6.09 -11.97
N THR A 396 12.18 -7.04 -12.35
CA THR A 396 10.77 -6.77 -12.72
C THR A 396 10.03 -6.10 -11.56
N ILE A 397 10.10 -6.68 -10.36
CA ILE A 397 9.38 -6.15 -9.18
C ILE A 397 10.02 -4.83 -8.71
N ASP A 398 11.33 -4.66 -8.83
CA ASP A 398 11.99 -3.37 -8.58
C ASP A 398 11.44 -2.26 -9.50
N VAL A 399 11.21 -2.56 -10.79
CA VAL A 399 10.61 -1.60 -11.74
C VAL A 399 9.16 -1.28 -11.38
N GLU A 400 8.36 -2.26 -10.96
CA GLU A 400 6.99 -2.05 -10.49
C GLU A 400 6.95 -1.17 -9.23
N ALA A 401 7.79 -1.48 -8.23
CA ALA A 401 7.92 -0.71 -6.99
C ALA A 401 8.37 0.72 -7.27
N LEU A 402 9.40 0.92 -8.11
CA LEU A 402 9.89 2.24 -8.50
C LEU A 402 8.84 3.07 -9.23
N GLN A 403 8.08 2.47 -10.15
CA GLN A 403 6.99 3.16 -10.84
C GLN A 403 5.84 3.51 -9.90
N ALA A 404 5.47 2.62 -8.96
CA ALA A 404 4.44 2.89 -7.97
C ALA A 404 4.85 4.00 -6.98
N ILE A 405 6.09 3.98 -6.49
CA ILE A 405 6.65 5.03 -5.61
C ILE A 405 6.76 6.35 -6.37
N SER A 406 7.28 6.34 -7.62
CA SER A 406 7.33 7.51 -8.49
C SER A 406 5.95 8.14 -8.65
N LYS A 407 4.95 7.34 -9.03
CA LYS A 407 3.59 7.81 -9.20
C LYS A 407 3.01 8.36 -7.89
N ARG A 408 3.24 7.69 -6.75
CA ARG A 408 2.78 8.13 -5.42
C ARG A 408 3.40 9.44 -4.95
N VAL A 409 4.69 9.67 -5.21
CA VAL A 409 5.41 10.90 -4.85
C VAL A 409 4.99 12.04 -5.79
N HIS A 410 5.00 11.82 -7.10
CA HIS A 410 4.63 12.85 -8.08
C HIS A 410 3.14 13.23 -8.05
N TYR A 411 2.27 12.38 -7.49
CA TYR A 411 0.87 12.75 -7.27
C TYR A 411 0.70 13.95 -6.32
N GLY A 412 1.73 14.32 -5.56
CA GLY A 412 1.79 15.58 -4.82
C GLY A 412 1.48 16.81 -5.70
N LYS A 413 1.82 16.81 -6.98
CA LYS A 413 1.48 17.94 -7.89
C LYS A 413 -0.04 18.18 -7.99
N PHE A 414 -0.83 17.11 -8.05
CA PHE A 414 -2.31 17.20 -8.07
C PHE A 414 -2.84 17.67 -6.71
N VAL A 415 -2.20 17.26 -5.62
CA VAL A 415 -2.51 17.70 -4.26
C VAL A 415 -2.24 19.21 -4.11
N SER A 416 -1.09 19.70 -4.57
CA SER A 416 -0.75 21.13 -4.58
C SER A 416 -1.65 21.95 -5.50
N GLU A 417 -1.98 21.45 -6.70
CA GLU A 417 -2.86 22.18 -7.61
C GLU A 417 -4.29 22.30 -7.05
N SER A 418 -4.84 21.23 -6.46
CA SER A 418 -6.12 21.27 -5.76
C SER A 418 -6.10 22.32 -4.64
N LYS A 419 -5.13 22.24 -3.71
CA LYS A 419 -4.97 23.22 -2.62
C LYS A 419 -4.83 24.65 -3.14
N PHE A 420 -4.07 24.85 -4.22
CA PHE A 420 -3.85 26.16 -4.84
C PHE A 420 -5.12 26.71 -5.49
N GLN A 421 -5.92 25.88 -6.17
CA GLN A 421 -7.17 26.32 -6.80
C GLN A 421 -8.28 26.63 -5.79
N ASP A 422 -8.27 25.97 -4.62
CA ASP A 422 -9.16 26.22 -3.48
C ASP A 422 -8.87 27.59 -2.82
N ASN A 423 -7.60 27.93 -2.60
CA ASN A 423 -7.20 29.19 -1.96
C ASN A 423 -5.88 29.75 -2.54
N PRO A 424 -5.91 30.43 -3.71
CA PRO A 424 -4.68 30.94 -4.32
C PRO A 424 -4.03 32.05 -3.47
N GLY A 425 -4.84 32.88 -2.80
CA GLY A 425 -4.37 34.02 -2.02
C GLY A 425 -3.44 33.65 -0.86
N ALA A 426 -3.59 32.46 -0.27
CA ALA A 426 -2.68 31.96 0.76
C ALA A 426 -1.29 31.60 0.20
N PHE A 427 -1.21 30.99 -0.99
CA PHE A 427 0.05 30.53 -1.57
C PHE A 427 0.82 31.62 -2.31
N ILE A 428 0.13 32.49 -3.06
CA ILE A 428 0.75 33.47 -3.97
C ILE A 428 1.84 34.34 -3.30
N PRO A 429 1.67 34.90 -2.08
CA PRO A 429 2.73 35.66 -1.41
C PRO A 429 4.03 34.88 -1.21
N HIS A 430 3.91 33.59 -0.86
CA HIS A 430 5.04 32.68 -0.59
C HIS A 430 5.64 32.05 -1.86
N ILE A 431 4.98 32.20 -3.02
CA ILE A 431 5.53 31.87 -4.34
C ILE A 431 6.28 33.09 -4.91
N LEU A 432 5.69 34.29 -4.83
CA LEU A 432 6.30 35.54 -5.30
C LEU A 432 7.52 35.95 -4.48
N THR A 433 7.50 35.71 -3.17
CA THR A 433 8.67 35.77 -2.29
C THR A 433 8.93 34.35 -1.77
N PRO A 434 9.78 33.55 -2.45
CA PRO A 434 9.93 32.11 -2.21
C PRO A 434 10.18 31.75 -0.74
N ASN A 435 9.16 31.19 -0.08
CA ASN A 435 9.22 30.73 1.29
C ASN A 435 8.76 29.27 1.37
N ARG A 436 9.72 28.33 1.29
CA ARG A 436 9.45 26.88 1.28
C ARG A 436 8.79 26.41 2.58
N GLU A 437 9.18 26.96 3.73
CA GLU A 437 8.62 26.60 5.04
C GLU A 437 7.15 27.01 5.17
N ALA A 438 6.79 28.22 4.71
CA ALA A 438 5.41 28.68 4.71
C ALA A 438 4.53 27.90 3.71
N LEU A 439 5.08 27.59 2.52
CA LEU A 439 4.39 26.70 1.56
C LEU A 439 4.19 25.31 2.15
N GLU A 440 5.19 24.73 2.82
CA GLU A 440 5.09 23.42 3.48
C GLU A 440 4.05 23.43 4.61
N ALA A 441 3.99 24.51 5.41
CA ALA A 441 3.01 24.67 6.49
C ALA A 441 1.56 24.77 5.97
N LEU A 442 1.33 25.39 4.81
CA LEU A 442 0.01 25.47 4.17
C LEU A 442 -0.47 24.13 3.60
N ILE A 443 0.45 23.26 3.15
CA ILE A 443 0.11 21.95 2.59
C ILE A 443 0.05 20.82 3.63
N THR A 444 0.83 20.92 4.72
CA THR A 444 1.03 19.87 5.74
C THR A 444 -0.15 19.77 6.70
N LYS A 445 -0.54 18.54 7.06
CA LYS A 445 -1.57 18.28 8.09
C LYS A 445 -1.11 17.10 8.95
N PRO A 446 -0.42 17.33 10.09
CA PRO A 446 0.25 16.27 10.85
C PRO A 446 -0.68 15.14 11.31
N GLU A 447 -1.93 15.45 11.65
CA GLU A 447 -2.95 14.45 12.00
C GLU A 447 -3.36 13.54 10.83
N VAL A 448 -3.22 14.00 9.58
CA VAL A 448 -3.45 13.18 8.38
C VAL A 448 -2.25 12.25 8.14
N GLU A 449 -1.03 12.75 8.31
CA GLU A 449 0.21 11.97 8.20
C GLU A 449 0.27 10.88 9.30
N ARG A 450 -0.07 11.22 10.55
CA ARG A 450 -0.18 10.27 11.66
C ARG A 450 -1.24 9.18 11.40
N LYS A 451 -2.40 9.55 10.86
CA LYS A 451 -3.45 8.58 10.45
C LYS A 451 -3.01 7.70 9.28
N LEU A 452 -2.26 8.26 8.32
CA LEU A 452 -1.67 7.52 7.20
C LEU A 452 -0.71 6.44 7.71
N LEU A 453 0.25 6.76 8.59
CA LEU A 453 1.20 5.78 9.12
C LEU A 453 0.52 4.65 9.93
N VAL A 454 -0.51 4.98 10.73
CA VAL A 454 -1.32 3.98 11.44
C VAL A 454 -2.09 3.06 10.47
N ARG A 455 -2.68 3.62 9.40
CA ARG A 455 -3.33 2.81 8.35
C ARG A 455 -2.33 1.91 7.64
N LEU A 456 -1.19 2.47 7.25
CA LEU A 456 -0.14 1.80 6.49
C LEU A 456 0.43 0.60 7.26
N ARG A 457 0.74 0.80 8.56
CA ARG A 457 1.14 -0.29 9.47
C ARG A 457 0.13 -1.43 9.44
N LYS A 458 -1.15 -1.14 9.70
CA LYS A 458 -2.21 -2.16 9.72
C LYS A 458 -2.39 -2.87 8.37
N LYS A 459 -2.25 -2.14 7.25
CA LYS A 459 -2.24 -2.74 5.89
C LYS A 459 -1.07 -3.71 5.74
N ALA A 460 0.16 -3.29 6.03
CA ALA A 460 1.35 -4.13 5.91
C ALA A 460 1.29 -5.35 6.84
N GLU A 461 0.86 -5.19 8.08
CA GLU A 461 0.61 -6.29 9.02
C GLU A 461 -0.41 -7.31 8.48
N THR A 462 -1.44 -6.85 7.76
CA THR A 462 -2.49 -7.72 7.19
C THR A 462 -2.01 -8.41 5.91
N TYR A 463 -1.35 -7.72 5.00
CA TYR A 463 -0.93 -8.26 3.69
C TYR A 463 0.30 -9.17 3.78
N ALA A 464 1.12 -9.02 4.82
CA ALA A 464 2.30 -9.85 5.05
C ALA A 464 2.03 -11.14 5.85
N GLN A 465 0.77 -11.39 6.19
CA GLN A 465 0.27 -12.68 6.70
C GLN A 465 0.08 -13.66 5.54
N ASP A 466 0.21 -14.97 5.82
CA ASP A 466 0.01 -16.01 4.83
C ASP A 466 -1.09 -16.98 5.30
N PHE A 467 -1.95 -17.39 4.38
CA PHE A 467 -3.16 -18.17 4.67
C PHE A 467 -3.04 -19.58 4.10
N GLY A 468 -3.52 -20.58 4.85
CA GLY A 468 -3.61 -21.97 4.42
C GLY A 468 -4.83 -22.23 3.52
N PRO A 469 -4.98 -23.44 2.96
CA PRO A 469 -6.09 -23.80 2.08
C PRO A 469 -7.48 -23.58 2.71
N ASP A 470 -7.59 -23.78 4.02
CA ASP A 470 -8.83 -23.64 4.80
C ASP A 470 -9.16 -22.18 5.20
N GLY A 471 -8.30 -21.22 4.82
CA GLY A 471 -8.45 -19.79 5.15
C GLY A 471 -7.93 -19.37 6.53
N ASP A 472 -7.52 -20.33 7.37
CA ASP A 472 -6.76 -20.07 8.60
C ASP A 472 -5.32 -19.62 8.31
N TYR A 473 -4.65 -19.04 9.30
CA TYR A 473 -3.23 -18.69 9.20
C TYR A 473 -2.34 -19.91 8.94
N LYS A 474 -1.38 -19.78 8.01
CA LYS A 474 -0.29 -20.77 7.89
C LYS A 474 0.49 -20.86 9.19
N ARG A 475 0.98 -22.07 9.45
CA ARG A 475 1.78 -22.40 10.63
C ARG A 475 3.06 -23.11 10.23
N ASP A 476 4.11 -22.90 11.02
CA ASP A 476 5.35 -23.67 10.92
C ASP A 476 5.15 -25.13 11.39
N ALA A 477 6.19 -25.96 11.28
CA ALA A 477 6.13 -27.37 11.67
C ALA A 477 5.91 -27.55 13.19
N GLU A 478 6.23 -26.52 13.97
CA GLU A 478 6.08 -26.40 15.41
C GLU A 478 4.68 -25.89 15.82
N GLY A 479 3.86 -25.43 14.88
CA GLY A 479 2.49 -24.98 15.08
C GLY A 479 2.30 -23.49 15.41
N ASN A 480 3.37 -22.68 15.41
CA ASN A 480 3.30 -21.22 15.53
C ASN A 480 2.81 -20.60 14.22
N VAL A 481 2.29 -19.37 14.24
CA VAL A 481 1.95 -18.65 12.99
C VAL A 481 3.22 -18.37 12.19
N GLU A 482 3.20 -18.68 10.89
CA GLU A 482 4.37 -18.53 10.02
C GLU A 482 4.86 -17.08 9.97
N ALA A 483 6.17 -16.88 10.07
CA ALA A 483 6.75 -15.55 10.29
C ALA A 483 6.47 -14.56 9.14
N ILE A 484 6.09 -13.33 9.51
CA ILE A 484 5.65 -12.22 8.65
C ILE A 484 6.58 -12.02 7.43
N LYS A 485 6.02 -11.93 6.22
CA LYS A 485 6.77 -11.89 4.94
C LYS A 485 7.74 -10.71 4.78
N ILE A 486 7.56 -9.61 5.51
CA ILE A 486 8.36 -8.38 5.38
C ILE A 486 8.58 -7.69 6.74
N ASP A 487 9.65 -6.88 6.82
CA ASP A 487 9.85 -5.89 7.89
C ASP A 487 8.77 -4.78 7.81
N VAL A 488 7.69 -4.95 8.57
CA VAL A 488 6.60 -3.97 8.71
C VAL A 488 7.10 -2.61 9.16
N ASP A 489 8.05 -2.56 10.11
CA ASP A 489 8.61 -1.30 10.59
C ASP A 489 9.44 -0.62 9.48
N GLY A 490 10.06 -1.39 8.60
CA GLY A 490 10.72 -0.90 7.39
C GLY A 490 9.78 -0.35 6.33
N VAL A 491 8.58 -0.91 6.18
CA VAL A 491 7.53 -0.35 5.32
C VAL A 491 6.99 0.97 5.91
N VAL A 492 6.85 1.07 7.24
CA VAL A 492 6.41 2.32 7.90
C VAL A 492 7.47 3.42 7.81
N ASP A 493 8.73 3.10 8.13
CA ASP A 493 9.86 4.04 8.08
C ASP A 493 10.16 4.54 6.64
N LEU A 494 9.98 3.70 5.62
CA LEU A 494 9.97 4.14 4.21
C LEU A 494 8.97 5.28 3.97
N TYR A 495 7.78 5.20 4.54
CA TYR A 495 6.77 6.25 4.37
C TYR A 495 7.08 7.48 5.20
N GLU A 496 7.40 7.30 6.49
CA GLU A 496 7.66 8.37 7.44
C GLU A 496 8.93 9.17 7.10
N SER A 497 10.04 8.48 6.86
CA SER A 497 11.36 9.09 6.66
C SER A 497 11.70 9.42 5.19
N PHE A 498 10.86 9.03 4.22
CA PHE A 498 11.14 9.30 2.80
C PHE A 498 9.94 9.64 1.91
N ILE A 499 8.92 8.76 1.76
CA ILE A 499 7.84 9.01 0.80
C ILE A 499 7.03 10.26 1.19
N ILE A 500 6.75 10.48 2.48
CA ILE A 500 6.05 11.68 2.94
C ILE A 500 6.92 12.94 2.74
N PRO A 501 8.15 13.05 3.27
CA PRO A 501 9.05 14.18 3.01
C PRO A 501 9.22 14.51 1.53
N LEU A 502 9.53 13.52 0.67
CA LEU A 502 9.74 13.75 -0.75
C LEU A 502 8.45 14.10 -1.50
N THR A 503 7.28 13.67 -1.01
CA THR A 503 5.99 14.20 -1.53
C THR A 503 5.86 15.69 -1.20
N LYS A 504 6.25 16.14 0.01
CA LYS A 504 6.20 17.56 0.40
C LYS A 504 7.18 18.42 -0.39
N GLU A 505 8.40 17.94 -0.61
CA GLU A 505 9.38 18.61 -1.49
C GLU A 505 8.79 18.84 -2.90
N ILE A 506 8.13 17.83 -3.47
CA ILE A 506 7.47 17.91 -4.78
C ILE A 506 6.22 18.81 -4.76
N GLU A 507 5.44 18.79 -3.67
CA GLU A 507 4.30 19.70 -3.48
C GLU A 507 4.77 21.17 -3.45
N VAL A 508 5.84 21.49 -2.73
CA VAL A 508 6.43 22.84 -2.64
C VAL A 508 7.12 23.26 -3.93
N ASP A 509 7.95 22.40 -4.53
CA ASP A 509 8.68 22.74 -5.76
C ASP A 509 7.74 22.89 -6.96
N TYR A 510 6.58 22.24 -6.96
CA TYR A 510 5.51 22.53 -7.93
C TYR A 510 4.91 23.92 -7.71
N LEU A 511 4.57 24.27 -6.47
CA LEU A 511 4.01 25.60 -6.12
C LEU A 511 4.97 26.74 -6.50
N LEU A 512 6.28 26.57 -6.28
CA LEU A 512 7.32 27.53 -6.70
C LEU A 512 7.44 27.72 -8.23
N GLN A 513 6.81 26.87 -9.05
CA GLN A 513 6.72 27.04 -10.50
C GLN A 513 5.34 27.57 -10.97
N ARG A 514 4.34 27.58 -10.09
CA ARG A 514 2.91 27.73 -10.43
C ARG A 514 2.50 29.09 -11.03
N LEU A 515 3.33 30.12 -10.88
CA LEU A 515 3.11 31.47 -11.41
C LEU A 515 4.07 31.85 -12.56
N ARG A 516 4.94 30.93 -13.01
CA ARG A 516 5.97 31.23 -14.02
C ARG A 516 5.34 31.55 -15.37
N GLY A 517 5.44 32.80 -15.80
CA GLY A 517 4.94 33.26 -17.10
C GLY A 517 3.52 33.86 -17.07
N LEU A 518 2.89 33.95 -15.90
CA LEU A 518 1.64 34.72 -15.74
C LEU A 518 1.93 36.22 -15.66
N SER A 519 0.95 37.04 -16.08
CA SER A 519 0.97 38.49 -15.91
C SER A 519 0.61 38.92 -14.49
N ASN A 520 0.89 40.18 -14.12
CA ASN A 520 0.51 40.72 -12.81
C ASN A 520 -1.02 40.74 -12.63
N GLU A 521 -1.74 41.05 -13.71
CA GLU A 521 -3.21 41.09 -13.76
C GLU A 521 -3.82 39.70 -13.56
N GLU A 522 -3.23 38.66 -14.16
CA GLU A 522 -3.63 37.26 -13.92
C GLU A 522 -3.35 36.84 -12.47
N ILE A 523 -2.18 37.19 -11.94
CA ILE A 523 -1.79 36.90 -10.55
C ILE A 523 -2.72 37.59 -9.55
N ASP A 524 -3.09 38.86 -9.79
CA ASP A 524 -4.03 39.60 -8.93
C ASP A 524 -5.47 39.08 -9.06
N THR A 525 -5.88 38.63 -10.25
CA THR A 525 -7.16 37.92 -10.44
C THR A 525 -7.20 36.63 -9.63
N LEU A 526 -6.11 35.85 -9.61
CA LEU A 526 -6.00 34.64 -8.78
C LEU A 526 -6.05 34.97 -7.29
N LYS A 527 -5.37 36.03 -6.81
CA LYS A 527 -5.48 36.47 -5.40
C LYS A 527 -6.92 36.78 -5.00
N GLN A 528 -7.67 37.47 -5.86
CA GLN A 528 -9.06 37.90 -5.59
C GLN A 528 -10.06 36.73 -5.53
N LYS A 529 -9.79 35.61 -6.21
CA LYS A 529 -10.65 34.41 -6.19
C LYS A 529 -10.95 33.90 -4.76
N THR A 530 -10.04 34.15 -3.83
CA THR A 530 -10.10 33.80 -2.39
C THR A 530 -11.27 34.41 -1.61
N VAL A 531 -12.01 35.38 -2.17
CA VAL A 531 -13.02 36.18 -1.44
C VAL A 531 -14.47 35.73 -1.69
N ALA A 532 -14.70 34.78 -2.60
CA ALA A 532 -16.02 34.47 -3.15
C ALA A 532 -16.64 33.12 -2.74
N THR A 533 -16.06 32.43 -1.75
CA THR A 533 -16.47 31.09 -1.27
C THR A 533 -16.34 30.97 0.25
#